data_AF-A0A371KDK4-F1
#
_entry.id   AF-A0A371KDK4-F1
#
_cell.length_a   1.000
_cell.length_b   1.000
_cell.length_c   1.000
_cell.angle_alpha   90.00
_cell.angle_beta   90.00
_cell.angle_gamma   90.00
#
_symmetry.space_group_name_H-M   'P 1'
#
loop_
_entity.id
_entity.type
_entity.pdbx_description
1 polymer ?
#
loop_
_entity_poly.entity_id
_entity_poly.type
_entity_poly.pdbx_seq_one_letter_code
_entity_poly.pdbx_strand_id
1 'polypeptide(L)'
;MRLATLVPTVLRRSYLRKFLLVLLVVAGVMGGFGLYVSDMVGQEVRADAHAELEMVATLEAEELSSWMDGYTQTARMLSEYEDIRTGDPETIDEALETEKDNLPSEVLAIHYVKPSNRKIVRSTDGVIETKSVSDLDV
;
A
#
# COMPACT_ATOMS: atom_id res chain seq x y z
N MET A 1 43.19 32.75 -26.06
CA MET A 1 43.72 32.74 -24.67
C MET A 1 44.42 31.40 -24.43
N ARG A 2 45.59 31.43 -23.78
CA ARG A 2 46.63 30.39 -23.84
C ARG A 2 46.37 29.25 -22.85
N LEU A 3 45.82 28.12 -23.33
CA LEU A 3 45.85 26.83 -22.60
C LEU A 3 47.27 26.24 -22.54
N ALA A 4 48.21 26.77 -23.32
CA ALA A 4 49.59 26.31 -23.41
C ALA A 4 50.48 26.71 -22.20
N THR A 5 49.98 27.54 -21.28
CA THR A 5 50.76 28.05 -20.13
C THR A 5 50.52 27.28 -18.82
N LEU A 6 49.57 26.34 -18.78
CA LEU A 6 49.30 25.50 -17.61
C LEU A 6 50.13 24.20 -17.57
N VAL A 7 51.00 23.98 -18.55
CA VAL A 7 51.86 22.80 -18.58
C VAL A 7 53.24 23.19 -18.02
N PRO A 8 53.65 22.66 -16.86
CA PRO A 8 54.96 22.96 -16.29
C PRO A 8 56.07 22.63 -17.29
N THR A 9 57.04 23.55 -17.43
CA THR A 9 58.19 23.47 -18.34
C THR A 9 59.01 22.18 -18.20
N VAL A 10 58.83 21.43 -17.11
CA VAL A 10 59.41 20.11 -16.84
C VAL A 10 58.88 19.01 -17.78
N LEU A 11 57.69 19.16 -18.39
CA LEU A 11 57.07 18.11 -19.22
C LEU A 11 57.56 18.04 -20.68
N ARG A 12 58.40 18.98 -21.13
CA ARG A 12 58.81 19.06 -22.55
C ARG A 12 59.88 18.05 -23.00
N ARG A 13 60.51 17.31 -22.07
CA ARG A 13 61.75 16.55 -22.34
C ARG A 13 61.57 15.06 -22.68
N SER A 14 60.36 14.49 -22.62
CA SER A 14 60.13 13.07 -22.93
C SER A 14 58.70 12.77 -23.39
N TYR A 15 58.55 11.98 -24.46
CA TYR A 15 57.27 11.51 -25.01
C TYR A 15 56.43 10.75 -23.98
N LEU A 16 57.08 10.08 -23.01
CA LEU A 16 56.43 9.33 -21.94
C LEU A 16 55.54 10.21 -21.04
N ARG A 17 55.93 11.47 -20.82
CA ARG A 17 55.15 12.41 -20.00
C ARG A 17 53.90 12.93 -20.73
N LYS A 18 53.99 13.13 -22.05
CA LYS A 18 52.82 13.48 -22.87
C LYS A 18 51.80 12.35 -22.87
N PHE A 19 52.27 11.11 -22.96
CA PHE A 19 51.43 9.93 -22.86
C PHE A 19 50.72 9.82 -21.50
N LEU A 20 51.46 9.99 -20.40
CA LEU A 20 50.87 9.99 -19.05
C LEU A 20 49.82 11.09 -18.84
N LEU A 21 50.02 12.28 -19.43
CA LEU A 21 49.05 13.37 -19.33
C LEU A 21 47.74 13.03 -20.06
N VAL A 22 47.83 12.47 -21.27
CA VAL A 22 46.65 12.00 -22.00
C VAL A 22 45.95 10.89 -21.23
N LEU A 23 46.70 9.95 -20.65
CA LEU A 23 46.15 8.87 -19.84
C LEU A 23 45.40 9.41 -18.61
N LEU A 24 45.95 10.40 -17.91
CA LEU A 24 45.29 11.05 -16.77
C LEU A 24 44.04 11.82 -17.18
N VAL A 25 44.04 12.49 -18.34
CA VAL A 25 42.85 13.17 -18.85
C VAL A 25 41.76 12.16 -19.16
N VAL A 26 42.09 11.07 -19.85
CA VAL A 26 41.12 10.00 -20.16
C VAL A 26 40.60 9.34 -18.88
N ALA A 27 41.48 9.03 -17.93
CA ALA A 27 41.10 8.48 -16.63
C ALA A 27 40.22 9.44 -15.83
N GLY A 28 40.50 10.74 -15.87
CA GLY A 28 39.70 11.79 -15.22
C GLY A 28 38.32 11.93 -15.85
N VAL A 29 38.22 11.89 -17.17
CA VAL A 29 36.93 11.88 -17.88
C VAL A 29 36.12 10.63 -17.51
N MET A 30 36.75 9.46 -17.52
CA MET A 30 36.10 8.19 -17.18
C MET A 30 35.62 8.17 -15.71
N GLY A 31 36.46 8.64 -14.78
CA GLY A 31 36.11 8.72 -13.36
C GLY A 31 35.02 9.75 -13.07
N GLY A 32 35.07 10.91 -13.73
CA GLY A 32 34.04 11.94 -13.61
C GLY A 32 32.68 11.50 -14.14
N PHE A 33 32.66 10.75 -15.26
CA PHE A 33 31.43 10.21 -15.83
C PHE A 33 30.78 9.17 -14.90
N GLY A 34 31.58 8.32 -14.25
CA GLY A 34 31.09 7.33 -13.29
C GLY A 34 30.34 7.94 -12.10
N LEU A 35 30.85 9.05 -11.55
CA LEU A 35 30.20 9.74 -10.41
C LEU A 35 28.91 10.45 -10.83
N TYR A 36 28.88 11.06 -12.01
CA TYR A 36 27.70 11.77 -12.53
C TYR A 36 26.52 10.82 -12.81
N VAL A 37 26.80 9.65 -13.39
CA VAL A 37 25.76 8.65 -13.70
C VAL A 37 25.21 8.00 -12.43
N SER A 38 26.03 7.81 -11.39
CA SER A 38 25.60 7.14 -10.16
C SER A 38 24.53 7.92 -9.38
N ASP A 39 24.64 9.24 -9.33
CA ASP A 39 23.69 10.08 -8.57
C ASP A 39 22.37 10.30 -9.32
N MET A 40 22.44 10.52 -10.65
CA MET A 40 21.25 10.74 -11.48
C MET A 40 20.40 9.46 -11.63
N VAL A 41 21.03 8.31 -11.90
CA VAL A 41 20.30 7.04 -12.04
C VAL A 41 19.71 6.59 -10.71
N GLY A 42 20.41 6.86 -9.60
CA GLY A 42 19.91 6.50 -8.27
C GLY A 42 18.67 7.26 -7.85
N GLN A 43 18.49 8.52 -8.27
CA GLN A 43 17.30 9.30 -7.94
C GLN A 43 16.10 8.90 -8.80
N GLU A 44 16.30 8.72 -10.11
CA GLU A 44 15.24 8.29 -11.04
C GLU A 44 14.68 6.91 -10.66
N VAL A 45 15.55 5.92 -10.47
CA VAL A 45 15.12 4.55 -10.11
C VAL A 45 14.38 4.52 -8.77
N ARG A 46 14.78 5.37 -7.81
CA ARG A 46 14.07 5.47 -6.53
C ARG A 46 12.72 6.14 -6.69
N ALA A 47 12.63 7.20 -7.50
CA ALA A 47 11.37 7.88 -7.78
C ALA A 47 10.39 6.94 -8.47
N ASP A 48 10.85 6.18 -9.47
CA ASP A 48 10.05 5.16 -10.16
C ASP A 48 9.55 4.09 -9.19
N ALA A 49 10.43 3.57 -8.33
CA ALA A 49 10.06 2.58 -7.32
C ALA A 49 9.03 3.12 -6.32
N HIS A 50 9.16 4.38 -5.90
CA HIS A 50 8.18 5.02 -5.02
C HIS A 50 6.83 5.22 -5.71
N ALA A 51 6.83 5.68 -6.97
CA ALA A 51 5.61 5.88 -7.74
C ALA A 51 4.86 4.55 -7.97
N GLU A 52 5.59 3.47 -8.26
CA GLU A 52 4.99 2.13 -8.40
C GLU A 52 4.35 1.66 -7.10
N LEU A 53 5.05 1.79 -5.96
CA LEU A 53 4.51 1.42 -4.66
C LEU A 53 3.27 2.24 -4.28
N GLU A 54 3.28 3.55 -4.56
CA GLU A 54 2.13 4.43 -4.32
C GLU A 54 0.94 4.06 -5.20
N MET A 55 1.17 3.75 -6.48
CA MET A 55 0.14 3.29 -7.39
C MET A 55 -0.49 1.97 -6.91
N VAL A 56 0.33 0.98 -6.57
CA VAL A 56 -0.16 -0.31 -6.05
C VAL A 56 -0.93 -0.10 -4.75
N ALA A 57 -0.40 0.67 -3.80
CA ALA A 57 -1.08 0.95 -2.54
C ALA A 57 -2.43 1.66 -2.76
N THR A 58 -2.52 2.55 -3.74
CA THR A 58 -3.76 3.24 -4.08
C THR A 58 -4.79 2.29 -4.68
N LEU A 59 -4.37 1.42 -5.60
CA LEU A 59 -5.25 0.42 -6.21
C LEU A 59 -5.79 -0.57 -5.17
N GLU A 60 -4.93 -1.07 -4.29
CA GLU A 60 -5.31 -1.97 -3.19
C GLU A 60 -6.28 -1.28 -2.21
N ALA A 61 -6.06 0.01 -1.90
CA ALA A 61 -6.96 0.78 -1.05
C ALA A 61 -8.33 1.00 -1.71
N GLU A 62 -8.37 1.23 -3.03
CA GLU A 62 -9.61 1.38 -3.79
C GLU A 62 -10.40 0.06 -3.85
N GLU A 63 -9.71 -1.07 -4.07
CA GLU A 63 -10.33 -2.40 -4.04
C GLU A 63 -10.93 -2.71 -2.65
N LEU A 64 -10.16 -2.45 -1.58
CA LEU A 64 -10.63 -2.65 -0.21
C LEU A 64 -11.82 -1.73 0.13
N SER A 65 -11.80 -0.47 -0.32
CA SER A 65 -12.91 0.46 -0.13
C SER A 65 -14.17 -0.04 -0.83
N SER A 66 -14.05 -0.49 -2.08
CA SER A 66 -15.16 -1.04 -2.86
C SER A 66 -15.76 -2.29 -2.19
N TRP A 67 -14.90 -3.19 -1.72
CA TRP A 67 -15.31 -4.38 -0.96
C TRP A 67 -16.09 -4.00 0.32
N MET A 68 -15.57 -3.05 1.10
CA MET A 68 -16.21 -2.56 2.33
C MET A 68 -17.54 -1.85 2.05
N ASP A 69 -17.63 -1.06 0.99
CA ASP A 69 -18.85 -0.37 0.57
C ASP A 69 -19.94 -1.37 0.12
N GLY A 70 -19.54 -2.47 -0.52
CA GLY A 70 -20.43 -3.57 -0.88
C GLY A 70 -21.07 -4.22 0.35
N TYR A 71 -20.24 -4.63 1.33
CA TYR A 71 -20.75 -5.22 2.58
C TYR A 71 -21.56 -4.23 3.41
N THR A 72 -21.20 -2.94 3.40
CA THR A 72 -21.97 -1.89 4.07
C THR A 72 -23.37 -1.74 3.46
N GLN A 73 -23.49 -1.82 2.13
CA GLN A 73 -24.78 -1.80 1.45
C GLN A 73 -25.62 -3.04 1.79
N THR A 74 -25.02 -4.23 1.77
CA THR A 74 -25.70 -5.47 2.18
C THR A 74 -26.21 -5.38 3.62
N ALA A 75 -25.36 -4.94 4.55
CA ALA A 75 -25.75 -4.77 5.96
C ALA A 75 -26.88 -3.74 6.14
N ARG A 76 -26.87 -2.65 5.36
CA ARG A 76 -27.95 -1.66 5.35
C ARG A 76 -29.25 -2.28 4.83
N MET A 77 -29.20 -3.00 3.72
CA MET A 77 -30.36 -3.68 3.13
C MET A 77 -30.98 -4.66 4.13
N LEU A 78 -30.16 -5.52 4.74
CA LEU A 78 -30.62 -6.49 5.74
C LEU A 78 -31.24 -5.80 6.96
N SER A 79 -30.66 -4.68 7.41
CA SER A 79 -31.19 -3.90 8.52
C SER A 79 -32.57 -3.29 8.24
N GLU A 80 -32.96 -3.15 6.97
CA GLU A 80 -34.26 -2.64 6.56
C GLU A 80 -35.35 -3.72 6.50
N TYR A 81 -34.97 -5.01 6.55
CA TYR A 81 -35.92 -6.13 6.52
C TYR A 81 -36.88 -6.08 7.71
N GLU A 82 -38.15 -6.41 7.47
CA GLU A 82 -39.20 -6.35 8.49
C GLU A 82 -38.87 -7.23 9.70
N ASP A 83 -38.41 -8.45 9.46
CA ASP A 83 -37.99 -9.44 10.45
C ASP A 83 -36.86 -8.94 11.37
N ILE A 84 -35.96 -8.11 10.82
CA ILE A 84 -34.85 -7.49 11.58
C ILE A 84 -35.33 -6.28 12.39
N ARG A 85 -36.42 -5.62 11.96
CA ARG A 85 -36.99 -4.43 12.61
C ARG A 85 -38.01 -4.76 13.69
N THR A 86 -38.77 -5.84 13.56
CA THR A 86 -39.83 -6.24 14.50
C THR A 86 -39.28 -6.64 15.86
N GLY A 87 -37.99 -7.01 15.94
CA GLY A 87 -37.28 -7.16 17.20
C GLY A 87 -37.59 -8.45 17.95
N ASP A 88 -38.36 -9.36 17.35
CA ASP A 88 -38.61 -10.68 17.91
C ASP A 88 -37.34 -11.55 17.77
N PRO A 89 -36.79 -12.08 18.87
CA PRO A 89 -35.54 -12.83 18.85
C PRO A 89 -35.50 -14.01 17.88
N GLU A 90 -36.55 -14.82 17.87
CA GLU A 90 -36.60 -16.06 17.10
C GLU A 90 -36.66 -15.74 15.59
N THR A 91 -37.45 -14.72 15.24
CA THR A 91 -37.54 -14.20 13.88
C THR A 91 -36.21 -13.61 13.39
N ILE A 92 -35.48 -12.88 14.26
CA ILE A 92 -34.15 -12.35 13.93
C ILE A 92 -33.16 -13.48 13.68
N ASP A 93 -33.12 -14.49 14.55
CA ASP A 93 -32.16 -15.59 14.45
C ASP A 93 -32.38 -16.39 13.15
N GLU A 94 -33.63 -16.67 12.78
CA GLU A 94 -33.98 -17.33 11.52
C GLU A 94 -33.61 -16.49 10.28
N ALA A 95 -33.86 -15.18 10.33
CA ALA A 95 -33.51 -14.27 9.24
C ALA A 95 -31.99 -14.14 9.05
N LEU A 96 -31.22 -14.08 10.14
CA LEU A 96 -29.76 -14.02 10.09
C LEU A 96 -29.15 -15.31 9.54
N GLU A 97 -29.67 -16.48 9.95
CA GLU A 97 -29.17 -17.77 9.47
C GLU A 97 -29.49 -17.97 7.99
N THR A 98 -30.72 -17.62 7.57
CA THR A 98 -31.12 -17.66 6.16
C THR A 98 -30.24 -16.76 5.30
N GLU A 99 -29.94 -15.54 5.76
CA GLU A 99 -29.06 -14.64 5.03
C GLU A 99 -27.62 -15.16 5.01
N LYS A 100 -27.14 -15.76 6.11
CA LYS A 100 -25.79 -16.34 6.20
C LYS A 100 -25.54 -17.42 5.15
N ASP A 101 -26.56 -18.22 4.83
CA ASP A 101 -26.52 -19.25 3.79
C ASP A 101 -26.48 -18.67 2.37
N ASN A 102 -27.04 -17.48 2.17
CA ASN A 102 -27.03 -16.78 0.86
C ASN A 102 -25.75 -15.97 0.64
N LEU A 103 -25.02 -15.63 1.71
CA LEU A 103 -23.77 -14.89 1.63
C LEU A 103 -22.57 -15.79 1.27
N PRO A 104 -21.52 -15.23 0.65
CA PRO A 104 -20.29 -15.96 0.38
C PRO A 104 -19.68 -16.57 1.65
N SER A 105 -18.94 -17.67 1.50
CA SER A 105 -18.24 -18.36 2.59
C SER A 105 -17.19 -17.50 3.31
N GLU A 106 -16.78 -16.38 2.69
CA GLU A 106 -15.87 -15.38 3.26
C GLU A 106 -16.50 -14.62 4.43
N VAL A 107 -17.84 -14.50 4.44
CA VAL A 107 -18.57 -13.95 5.58
C VAL A 107 -18.55 -14.99 6.68
N LEU A 108 -17.85 -14.71 7.77
CA LEU A 108 -17.72 -15.65 8.90
C LEU A 108 -19.00 -15.69 9.75
N ALA A 109 -19.58 -14.54 10.05
CA ALA A 109 -20.78 -14.43 10.87
C ALA A 109 -21.55 -13.14 10.59
N ILE A 110 -22.83 -13.13 10.94
CA ILE A 110 -23.67 -11.93 10.96
C ILE A 110 -24.02 -11.63 12.42
N HIS A 111 -23.96 -10.35 12.79
CA HIS A 111 -24.20 -9.88 14.15
C HIS A 111 -25.28 -8.80 14.16
N TYR A 112 -26.32 -9.00 14.98
CA TYR A 112 -27.31 -7.96 15.27
C TYR A 112 -26.83 -7.09 16.43
N VAL A 113 -26.48 -5.85 16.12
CA VAL A 113 -25.93 -4.89 17.09
C VAL A 113 -26.99 -3.88 17.49
N LYS A 114 -27.17 -3.68 18.80
CA LYS A 114 -28.06 -2.64 19.31
C LYS A 114 -27.38 -1.26 19.21
N PRO A 115 -27.94 -0.29 18.45
CA PRO A 115 -27.26 0.99 18.21
C PRO A 115 -27.00 1.81 19.48
N SER A 116 -27.85 1.68 20.50
CA SER A 116 -27.77 2.50 21.71
C SER A 116 -26.57 2.19 22.61
N ASN A 117 -26.09 0.94 22.60
CA ASN A 117 -25.01 0.49 23.49
C ASN A 117 -23.95 -0.35 22.78
N ARG A 118 -24.05 -0.51 21.45
CA ARG A 118 -23.12 -1.28 20.60
C ARG A 118 -22.89 -2.71 21.09
N LYS A 119 -23.90 -3.29 21.75
CA LYS A 119 -23.87 -4.71 22.17
C LYS A 119 -24.36 -5.60 21.06
N ILE A 120 -23.70 -6.73 20.89
CA ILE A 120 -24.16 -7.81 20.03
C ILE A 120 -25.26 -8.56 20.79
N VAL A 121 -26.49 -8.46 20.30
CA VAL A 121 -27.66 -9.05 20.94
C VAL A 121 -27.95 -10.44 20.39
N ARG A 122 -27.71 -10.65 19.09
CA ARG A 122 -27.84 -11.94 18.40
C ARG A 122 -26.72 -12.14 17.41
N SER A 123 -26.33 -13.39 17.18
CA SER A 123 -25.33 -13.71 16.19
C SER A 123 -25.48 -15.13 15.64
N THR A 124 -25.14 -15.30 14.37
CA THR A 124 -24.93 -16.63 13.76
C THR A 124 -23.68 -17.33 14.32
N ASP A 125 -22.80 -16.62 15.04
CA ASP A 125 -21.76 -17.20 15.89
C ASP A 125 -22.19 -17.09 17.36
N GLY A 126 -22.77 -18.19 17.88
CA GLY A 126 -23.26 -18.30 19.25
C GLY A 126 -22.18 -18.07 20.33
N VAL A 127 -20.89 -18.11 19.99
CA VAL A 127 -19.79 -17.88 20.96
C VAL A 127 -19.58 -16.38 21.25
N ILE A 128 -20.12 -15.50 20.40
CA ILE A 128 -19.92 -14.05 20.46
C ILE A 128 -21.11 -13.30 21.08
N GLU A 129 -22.25 -13.96 21.24
CA GLU A 129 -23.43 -13.34 21.85
C GLU A 129 -23.13 -12.79 23.25
N THR A 130 -23.67 -11.60 23.56
CA THR A 130 -23.46 -10.87 24.83
C THR A 130 -22.12 -10.09 24.94
N LYS A 131 -21.24 -10.15 23.94
CA LYS A 131 -20.03 -9.29 23.89
C LYS A 131 -20.34 -7.89 23.33
N SER A 132 -19.58 -6.89 23.77
CA SER A 132 -19.58 -5.57 23.11
C SER A 132 -18.76 -5.64 21.83
N VAL A 133 -19.12 -4.85 20.81
CA VAL A 133 -18.30 -4.70 19.60
C VAL A 133 -16.86 -4.25 19.94
N SER A 134 -16.70 -3.49 21.03
CA SER A 134 -15.38 -3.05 21.54
C SER A 134 -14.54 -4.16 22.18
N ASP A 135 -15.13 -5.30 22.52
CA ASP A 135 -14.45 -6.41 23.18
C ASP A 135 -13.98 -7.47 22.18
N LEU A 136 -14.33 -7.30 20.90
CA LEU A 136 -13.81 -8.06 19.80
C LEU A 136 -12.52 -7.39 19.35
N ASP A 137 -11.38 -8.07 19.58
CA ASP A 137 -10.07 -7.63 19.12
C ASP A 137 -10.01 -7.84 17.60
N VAL A 138 -10.42 -6.81 16.85
CA VAL A 138 -10.28 -6.70 15.39
C VAL A 138 -9.39 -5.51 15.04
#